data_AF-A0A4R0XCK2-F1
#
_entry.id   AF-A0A4R0XCK2-F1
#
_cell.length_a   1.000
_cell.length_b   1.000
_cell.length_c   1.000
_cell.angle_alpha   90.00
_cell.angle_beta   90.00
_cell.angle_gamma   90.00
#
_symmetry.space_group_name_H-M   'P 1'
#
loop_
_entity.id
_entity.type
_entity.pdbx_description
1 polymer ?
#
loop_
_entity_poly.entity_id
_entity_poly.type
_entity_poly.pdbx_seq_one_letter_code
_entity_poly.pdbx_strand_id
1 'polypeptide(L)'
;MNRLTAGQDARMIAQAVRRGVSQERIAAVLGVDERTVKAKVKLLKDICPDAAALLADRNCPAATYEILKRLKPLRQLEAAELMCSQSNFSSAFARAIKLATPPEQLMPSATNRSGDADVAQEQMDRLEREIASLQAKLTDVEERYGLEHLHLAVSVSYVSGLLQNTSVHNWLTRMAPRQLANLHEVVAVVGQRPR
;
A
#
# COMPACT_ATOMS: atom_id res chain seq x y z
N MET A 1 -16.39 -41.38 -20.01
CA MET A 1 -15.47 -40.57 -20.85
C MET A 1 -14.95 -39.42 -20.00
N ASN A 2 -13.74 -39.53 -19.45
CA ASN A 2 -13.17 -38.50 -18.58
C ASN A 2 -12.47 -37.43 -19.45
N ARG A 3 -13.01 -36.22 -19.48
CA ARG A 3 -12.53 -35.13 -20.35
C ARG A 3 -11.49 -34.32 -19.58
N LEU A 4 -10.23 -34.40 -19.99
CA LEU A 4 -9.13 -33.64 -19.36
C LEU A 4 -9.36 -32.13 -19.50
N THR A 5 -9.09 -31.39 -18.43
CA THR A 5 -9.07 -29.93 -18.51
C THR A 5 -7.84 -29.46 -19.31
N ALA A 6 -7.90 -28.22 -19.83
CA ALA A 6 -6.76 -27.64 -20.55
C ALA A 6 -5.48 -27.56 -19.69
N GLY A 7 -5.63 -27.35 -18.37
CA GLY A 7 -4.53 -27.31 -17.41
C GLY A 7 -3.93 -28.69 -17.15
N GLN A 8 -4.77 -29.72 -16.95
CA GLN A 8 -4.34 -31.11 -16.82
C GLN A 8 -3.58 -31.59 -18.06
N ASP A 9 -4.12 -31.30 -19.25
CA ASP A 9 -3.49 -31.64 -20.52
C ASP A 9 -2.12 -30.96 -20.67
N ALA A 10 -2.02 -29.66 -20.37
CA ALA A 10 -0.74 -28.96 -20.39
C ALA A 10 0.28 -29.57 -19.40
N ARG A 11 -0.16 -29.99 -18.22
CA ARG A 11 0.67 -30.65 -17.21
C ARG A 11 1.18 -32.01 -17.68
N MET A 12 0.31 -32.84 -18.26
CA MET A 12 0.72 -34.14 -18.79
C MET A 12 1.72 -34.00 -19.93
N ILE A 13 1.51 -33.06 -20.85
CA ILE A 13 2.44 -32.76 -21.94
C ILE A 13 3.80 -32.31 -21.38
N ALA A 14 3.82 -31.35 -20.44
CA ALA A 14 5.05 -30.88 -19.82
C ALA A 14 5.79 -31.99 -19.04
N GLN A 15 5.07 -32.96 -18.49
CA GLN A 15 5.65 -34.12 -17.80
C GLN A 15 6.23 -35.14 -18.80
N ALA A 16 5.55 -35.39 -19.92
CA ALA A 16 6.04 -36.28 -20.97
C ALA A 16 7.36 -35.77 -21.58
N VAL A 17 7.45 -34.46 -21.83
CA VAL A 17 8.69 -33.83 -22.32
C VAL A 17 9.81 -33.94 -21.28
N ARG A 18 9.52 -33.72 -19.99
CA ARG A 18 10.51 -33.92 -18.91
C ARG A 18 11.02 -35.36 -18.81
N ARG A 19 10.24 -36.34 -19.26
CA ARG A 19 10.61 -37.76 -19.32
C ARG A 19 11.34 -38.15 -20.61
N GLY A 20 11.70 -37.18 -21.46
CA GLY A 20 12.49 -37.40 -22.68
C GLY A 20 11.69 -37.71 -23.93
N VAL A 21 10.36 -37.57 -23.90
CA VAL A 21 9.54 -37.71 -25.12
C VAL A 21 9.68 -36.45 -25.97
N SER A 22 10.03 -36.62 -27.24
CA SER A 22 10.17 -35.49 -28.17
C SER A 22 8.83 -34.80 -28.43
N GLN A 23 8.85 -33.50 -28.69
CA GLN A 23 7.63 -32.71 -28.88
C GLN A 23 6.91 -33.08 -30.17
N GLU A 24 7.66 -33.47 -31.21
CA GLU A 24 7.14 -33.96 -32.49
C GLU A 24 6.36 -35.26 -32.30
N ARG A 25 6.87 -36.18 -31.46
CA ARG A 25 6.17 -37.42 -31.15
C ARG A 25 4.88 -37.18 -30.37
N ILE A 26 4.87 -36.24 -29.42
CA ILE A 26 3.67 -35.86 -28.68
C ILE A 26 2.63 -35.24 -29.62
N ALA A 27 3.06 -34.33 -30.49
CA ALA A 27 2.22 -33.70 -31.50
C ALA A 27 1.55 -34.74 -32.43
N ALA A 28 2.35 -35.68 -32.94
CA ALA A 28 1.87 -36.75 -33.82
C ALA A 28 0.84 -37.67 -33.13
N VAL A 29 1.06 -38.04 -31.87
CA VAL A 29 0.14 -38.91 -31.12
C VAL A 29 -1.16 -38.19 -30.73
N LEU A 30 -1.07 -36.92 -30.36
CA LEU A 30 -2.24 -36.13 -29.96
C LEU A 30 -3.01 -35.52 -31.16
N GLY A 31 -2.46 -35.63 -32.37
CA GLY A 31 -3.06 -35.03 -33.58
C GLY A 31 -3.10 -33.51 -33.52
N VAL A 32 -2.15 -32.87 -32.83
CA VAL A 32 -2.06 -31.41 -32.67
C VAL A 32 -0.77 -30.87 -33.27
N ASP A 33 -0.77 -29.57 -33.60
CA ASP A 33 0.43 -28.89 -34.10
C ASP A 33 1.53 -28.80 -33.02
N GLU A 34 2.78 -28.95 -33.43
CA GLU A 34 3.95 -28.90 -32.53
C GLU A 34 4.06 -27.54 -31.79
N ARG A 35 3.59 -26.44 -32.37
CA ARG A 35 3.53 -25.12 -31.71
C ARG A 35 2.57 -25.13 -30.51
N THR A 36 1.48 -25.90 -30.60
CA THR A 36 0.52 -26.06 -29.49
C THR A 36 1.16 -26.81 -28.34
N VAL A 37 1.93 -27.87 -28.64
CA VAL A 37 2.73 -28.60 -27.64
C VAL A 37 3.74 -27.67 -27.00
N LYS A 38 4.51 -26.91 -27.80
CA LYS A 38 5.47 -25.89 -27.32
C LYS A 38 4.82 -24.88 -26.38
N ALA A 39 3.66 -24.34 -26.75
CA ALA A 39 2.94 -23.37 -25.94
C ALA A 39 2.52 -23.94 -24.58
N LYS A 40 2.00 -25.18 -24.57
CA LYS A 40 1.59 -25.87 -23.33
C LYS A 40 2.78 -26.21 -22.42
N VAL A 41 3.90 -26.65 -22.99
CA VAL A 41 5.14 -26.86 -22.23
C VAL A 41 5.63 -25.55 -21.64
N LYS A 42 5.68 -24.48 -22.45
CA LYS A 42 6.13 -23.16 -22.03
C LYS A 42 5.25 -22.57 -20.92
N LEU A 43 3.94 -22.84 -20.93
CA LEU A 43 3.02 -22.35 -19.92
C LEU A 43 3.44 -22.75 -18.50
N LEU A 44 3.83 -24.01 -18.31
CA LEU A 44 4.22 -24.56 -17.01
C LEU A 44 5.72 -24.53 -16.74
N LYS A 45 6.51 -24.03 -17.69
CA LYS A 45 7.93 -23.77 -17.47
C LYS A 45 8.09 -22.77 -16.32
N ASP A 46 8.99 -23.05 -15.39
CA ASP A 46 9.29 -22.21 -14.22
C ASP A 46 8.14 -22.07 -13.19
N ILE A 47 7.11 -22.92 -13.30
CA ILE A 47 6.08 -23.12 -12.27
C ILE A 47 6.45 -24.35 -11.44
N CYS A 48 6.42 -24.24 -10.12
CA CYS A 48 6.67 -25.36 -9.22
C CYS A 48 5.61 -26.47 -9.41
N PRO A 49 6.00 -27.74 -9.30
CA PRO A 49 5.12 -28.87 -9.67
C PRO A 49 3.85 -28.93 -8.80
N ASP A 50 3.93 -28.51 -7.55
CA ASP A 50 2.80 -28.52 -6.61
C ASP A 50 1.79 -27.40 -6.92
N ALA A 51 2.26 -26.19 -7.22
CA ALA A 51 1.39 -25.12 -7.71
C ALA A 51 0.74 -25.48 -9.05
N ALA A 52 1.50 -26.08 -9.97
CA ALA A 52 0.95 -26.58 -11.23
C ALA A 52 -0.12 -27.65 -11.00
N ALA A 53 0.02 -28.47 -9.95
CA ALA A 53 -0.96 -29.49 -9.59
C ALA A 53 -2.27 -28.87 -9.09
N LEU A 54 -2.19 -27.92 -8.17
CA LEU A 54 -3.36 -27.23 -7.60
C LEU A 54 -4.17 -26.50 -8.68
N LEU A 55 -3.49 -25.91 -9.66
CA LEU A 55 -4.13 -25.11 -10.70
C LEU A 55 -4.60 -25.93 -11.91
N ALA A 56 -4.14 -27.17 -12.07
CA ALA A 56 -4.44 -28.00 -13.26
C ALA A 56 -5.94 -28.25 -13.45
N ASP A 57 -6.67 -28.44 -12.36
CA ASP A 57 -8.10 -28.77 -12.36
C ASP A 57 -8.99 -27.51 -12.35
N ARG A 58 -8.41 -26.34 -12.56
CA ARG A 58 -9.07 -25.05 -12.43
C ARG A 58 -9.02 -24.29 -13.75
N ASN A 59 -9.99 -23.41 -13.97
CA ASN A 59 -10.00 -22.54 -15.14
C ASN A 59 -9.03 -21.37 -14.93
N CYS A 60 -7.73 -21.66 -15.03
CA CYS A 60 -6.66 -20.71 -14.80
C CYS A 60 -6.16 -20.12 -16.13
N PRO A 61 -6.31 -18.80 -16.38
CA PRO A 61 -5.81 -18.16 -17.58
C PRO A 61 -4.28 -18.22 -17.71
N ALA A 62 -3.77 -18.28 -18.94
CA ALA A 62 -2.32 -18.28 -19.19
C ALA A 62 -1.59 -17.07 -18.58
N ALA A 63 -2.22 -15.89 -18.61
CA ALA A 63 -1.69 -14.67 -18.00
C ALA A 63 -1.44 -14.80 -16.50
N THR A 64 -2.24 -15.60 -15.80
CA THR A 64 -2.09 -15.88 -14.37
C THR A 64 -0.79 -16.66 -14.12
N TYR A 65 -0.51 -17.70 -14.91
CA TYR A 65 0.77 -18.43 -14.83
C TYR A 65 1.97 -17.53 -15.10
N GLU A 66 1.90 -16.63 -16.09
CA GLU A 66 2.99 -15.67 -16.36
C GLU A 66 3.29 -14.73 -15.18
N ILE A 67 2.29 -14.41 -14.37
CA ILE A 67 2.49 -13.62 -13.15
C ILE A 67 3.12 -14.48 -12.04
N LEU A 68 2.63 -15.71 -11.86
CA LEU A 68 3.14 -16.64 -10.85
C LEU A 68 4.63 -16.99 -11.10
N LYS A 69 5.08 -17.07 -12.35
CA LYS A 69 6.51 -17.27 -12.70
C LYS A 69 7.44 -16.19 -12.14
N ARG A 70 6.92 -15.03 -11.74
CA ARG A 70 7.69 -13.95 -11.11
C ARG A 70 7.88 -14.15 -9.60
N LEU A 71 7.29 -15.20 -9.02
CA LEU A 71 7.40 -15.57 -7.61
C LEU A 71 8.38 -16.73 -7.48
N LYS A 72 9.10 -16.84 -6.36
CA LYS A 72 9.93 -18.00 -6.03
C LYS A 72 9.05 -19.26 -5.83
N PRO A 73 9.61 -20.48 -5.99
CA PRO A 73 8.83 -21.72 -5.98
C PRO A 73 7.91 -21.93 -4.76
N LEU A 74 8.39 -21.62 -3.56
CA LEU A 74 7.58 -21.73 -2.34
C LEU A 74 6.40 -20.75 -2.37
N ARG A 75 6.66 -19.51 -2.79
CA ARG A 75 5.64 -18.47 -2.88
C ARG A 75 4.62 -18.73 -3.98
N GLN A 76 5.00 -19.42 -5.05
CA GLN A 76 4.08 -19.89 -6.09
C GLN A 76 3.04 -20.88 -5.52
N LEU A 77 3.47 -21.79 -4.64
CA LEU A 77 2.59 -22.75 -3.99
C LEU A 77 1.57 -22.04 -3.08
N GLU A 78 2.05 -21.19 -2.18
CA GLU A 78 1.18 -20.39 -1.29
C GLU A 78 0.19 -19.52 -2.07
N ALA A 79 0.66 -18.90 -3.17
CA ALA A 79 -0.21 -18.12 -4.05
C ALA A 79 -1.29 -19.00 -4.68
N ALA A 80 -0.95 -20.19 -5.16
CA ALA A 80 -1.92 -21.13 -5.71
C ALA A 80 -2.95 -21.61 -4.65
N GLU A 81 -2.50 -21.87 -3.42
CA GLU A 81 -3.40 -22.20 -2.29
C GLU A 81 -4.35 -21.04 -1.98
N LEU A 82 -3.85 -19.81 -1.96
CA LEU A 82 -4.66 -18.61 -1.75
C LEU A 82 -5.69 -18.40 -2.88
N MET A 83 -5.29 -18.64 -4.13
CA MET A 83 -6.22 -18.57 -5.28
C MET A 83 -7.30 -19.65 -5.21
N CYS A 84 -6.95 -20.85 -4.74
CA CYS A 84 -7.89 -21.93 -4.49
C CYS A 84 -8.86 -21.60 -3.35
N SER A 85 -8.38 -21.08 -2.22
CA SER A 85 -9.23 -20.73 -1.08
C SER A 85 -10.24 -19.64 -1.41
N GLN A 86 -9.83 -18.67 -2.24
CA GLN A 86 -10.70 -17.60 -2.72
C GLN A 86 -11.50 -17.96 -3.99
N SER A 87 -11.29 -19.16 -4.56
CA SER A 87 -11.85 -19.57 -5.86
C SER A 87 -11.68 -18.51 -6.96
N ASN A 88 -10.58 -17.76 -6.93
CA ASN A 88 -10.32 -16.63 -7.83
C ASN A 88 -9.00 -16.85 -8.58
N PHE A 89 -9.11 -17.21 -9.87
CA PHE A 89 -7.95 -17.50 -10.72
C PHE A 89 -7.61 -16.36 -11.68
N SER A 90 -8.18 -15.17 -11.47
CA SER A 90 -8.01 -14.03 -12.38
C SER A 90 -6.58 -13.50 -12.39
N SER A 91 -6.17 -12.95 -13.54
CA SER A 91 -4.87 -12.28 -13.67
C SER A 91 -4.76 -11.01 -12.80
N ALA A 92 -5.89 -10.39 -12.47
CA ALA A 92 -5.95 -9.26 -11.54
C ALA A 92 -5.60 -9.70 -10.12
N PHE A 93 -6.17 -10.82 -9.66
CA PHE A 93 -5.87 -11.36 -8.34
C PHE A 93 -4.42 -11.84 -8.22
N ALA A 94 -3.89 -12.53 -9.23
CA ALA A 94 -2.46 -12.87 -9.26
C ALA A 94 -1.55 -11.63 -9.22
N ARG A 95 -1.91 -10.53 -9.89
CA ARG A 95 -1.18 -9.26 -9.80
C ARG A 95 -1.21 -8.68 -8.39
N ALA A 96 -2.36 -8.70 -7.72
CA ALA A 96 -2.49 -8.26 -6.34
C ALA A 96 -1.61 -9.09 -5.39
N ILE A 97 -1.62 -10.43 -5.54
CA ILE A 97 -0.73 -11.32 -4.78
C ILE A 97 0.74 -10.96 -5.02
N LYS A 98 1.15 -10.75 -6.27
CA LYS A 98 2.51 -10.36 -6.61
C LYS A 98 2.90 -9.01 -5.98
N LEU A 99 2.01 -8.02 -6.02
CA LEU A 99 2.27 -6.69 -5.45
C LEU A 99 2.43 -6.75 -3.93
N ALA A 100 1.64 -7.59 -3.26
CA ALA A 100 1.72 -7.82 -1.82
C ALA A 100 2.86 -8.76 -1.40
N THR A 101 3.63 -9.31 -2.34
CA THR A 101 4.72 -10.26 -2.05
C THR A 101 6.03 -9.50 -1.79
N PRO A 102 6.74 -9.77 -0.68
CA PRO A 102 8.02 -9.13 -0.38
C PRO A 102 9.08 -9.44 -1.45
N PRO A 103 10.01 -8.51 -1.72
CA PRO A 103 10.98 -8.63 -2.82
C PRO A 103 11.87 -9.88 -2.71
N GLU A 104 12.15 -10.34 -1.50
CA GLU A 104 12.90 -11.56 -1.20
C GLU A 104 12.23 -12.84 -1.74
N GLN A 105 10.92 -12.83 -1.92
CA GLN A 105 10.13 -13.94 -2.43
C GLN A 105 9.82 -13.81 -3.92
N LEU A 106 10.28 -12.75 -4.57
CA LEU A 106 10.18 -12.57 -6.02
C LEU A 106 11.38 -13.21 -6.72
N MET A 107 11.17 -13.67 -7.94
CA MET A 107 12.27 -14.06 -8.82
C MET A 107 13.08 -12.81 -9.19
N PRO A 108 14.43 -12.89 -9.21
CA PRO A 108 15.26 -11.80 -9.70
C PRO A 108 14.83 -11.47 -11.13
N SER A 109 14.33 -10.25 -11.34
CA SER A 109 13.93 -9.84 -12.68
C SER A 109 15.18 -9.71 -13.55
N ALA A 110 15.27 -10.48 -14.63
CA ALA A 110 16.27 -10.25 -15.69
C ALA A 110 16.13 -8.86 -16.35
N THR A 111 15.04 -8.16 -16.05
CA THR A 111 14.70 -6.82 -16.49
C THR A 111 14.35 -5.94 -15.29
N ASN A 112 15.25 -5.86 -14.29
CA ASN A 112 15.35 -4.60 -13.56
C ASN A 112 16.04 -3.62 -14.52
N ARG A 113 15.27 -3.10 -15.48
CA ARG A 113 15.64 -1.81 -16.07
C ARG A 113 15.47 -0.83 -14.93
N SER A 114 16.58 -0.26 -14.54
CA SER A 114 16.81 0.69 -13.46
C SER A 114 15.83 1.86 -13.41
N GLY A 115 14.92 2.02 -14.37
CA GLY A 115 13.95 3.12 -14.42
C GLY A 115 12.78 3.01 -13.44
N ASP A 116 12.18 1.83 -13.22
CA ASP A 116 10.99 1.76 -12.33
C ASP A 116 11.34 1.84 -10.84
N ALA A 117 12.51 1.33 -10.46
CA ALA A 117 13.01 1.43 -9.09
C ALA A 117 13.49 2.85 -8.78
N ASP A 118 14.16 3.51 -9.74
CA ASP A 118 14.65 4.88 -9.59
C ASP A 118 13.48 5.88 -9.61
N VAL A 119 12.44 5.66 -10.44
CA VAL A 119 11.19 6.44 -10.40
C VAL A 119 10.43 6.22 -9.09
N ALA A 120 10.33 4.99 -8.59
CA ALA A 120 9.70 4.73 -7.29
C ALA A 120 10.48 5.37 -6.13
N GLN A 121 11.81 5.32 -6.19
CA GLN A 121 12.69 5.92 -5.18
C GLN A 121 12.65 7.45 -5.24
N GLU A 122 12.63 8.05 -6.43
CA GLU A 122 12.48 9.49 -6.62
C GLU A 122 11.10 10.00 -6.15
N GLN A 123 10.05 9.20 -6.33
CA GLN A 123 8.73 9.46 -5.76
C GLN A 123 8.73 9.37 -4.22
N MET A 124 9.40 8.38 -3.64
CA MET A 124 9.55 8.25 -2.20
C MET A 124 10.36 9.42 -1.62
N ASP A 125 11.50 9.77 -2.22
CA ASP A 125 12.34 10.91 -1.80
C ASP A 125 11.59 12.24 -1.90
N ARG A 126 10.70 12.38 -2.90
CA ARG A 126 9.81 13.54 -3.00
C ARG A 126 8.78 13.56 -1.88
N LEU A 127 8.14 12.43 -1.61
CA LEU A 127 7.15 12.30 -0.52
C LEU A 127 7.81 12.55 0.85
N GLU A 128 9.01 12.03 1.09
CA GLU A 128 9.77 12.27 2.31
C GLU A 128 10.09 13.75 2.50
N ARG A 129 10.51 14.45 1.42
CA ARG A 129 10.71 15.91 1.45
C ARG A 129 9.41 16.68 1.71
N GLU A 130 8.30 16.25 1.12
CA GLU A 130 6.99 16.86 1.36
C GLU A 130 6.54 16.66 2.82
N ILE A 131 6.73 15.47 3.40
CA ILE A 131 6.45 15.17 4.82
C ILE A 131 7.34 16.02 5.74
N ALA A 132 8.65 16.08 5.48
CA ALA A 132 9.58 16.89 6.28
C ALA A 132 9.20 18.38 6.25
N SER A 133 8.79 18.91 5.09
CA SER A 133 8.30 20.28 4.97
C SER A 133 7.01 20.51 5.76
N LEU A 134 6.07 19.55 5.72
CA LEU A 134 4.81 19.64 6.47
C LEU A 134 5.05 19.58 7.98
N GLN A 135 5.93 18.70 8.44
CA GLN A 135 6.31 18.61 9.84
C GLN A 135 6.95 19.92 10.33
N ALA A 136 7.89 20.49 9.57
CA ALA A 136 8.50 21.77 9.91
C ALA A 136 7.48 22.92 10.03
N LYS A 137 6.49 22.96 9.11
CA LYS A 137 5.40 23.95 9.18
C LYS A 137 4.49 23.74 10.39
N LEU A 138 4.19 22.49 10.73
CA LEU A 138 3.39 22.18 11.90
C LEU A 138 4.10 22.66 13.17
N THR A 139 5.41 22.38 13.29
CA THR A 139 6.20 22.83 14.45
C THR A 139 6.27 24.36 14.55
N ASP A 140 6.46 25.09 13.43
CA ASP A 140 6.42 26.57 13.45
C ASP A 140 5.04 27.10 13.89
N VAL A 141 3.95 26.48 13.46
CA VAL A 141 2.60 26.85 13.89
C VAL A 141 2.40 26.55 15.38
N GLU A 142 2.83 25.39 15.86
CA GLU A 142 2.74 25.01 17.28
C GLU A 142 3.55 25.94 18.18
N GLU A 143 4.78 26.28 17.80
CA GLU A 143 5.63 27.21 18.55
C GLU A 143 5.03 28.62 18.62
N ARG A 144 4.55 29.16 17.48
CA ARG A 144 3.89 30.47 17.43
C ARG A 144 2.62 30.48 18.26
N TYR A 145 1.79 29.45 18.12
CA TYR A 145 0.55 29.33 18.88
C TYR A 145 0.82 29.22 20.38
N GLY A 146 1.87 28.50 20.78
CA GLY A 146 2.31 28.41 22.18
C GLY A 146 2.76 29.74 22.76
N LEU A 147 3.58 30.49 22.02
CA LEU A 147 4.06 31.82 22.44
C LEU A 147 2.91 32.84 22.54
N GLU A 148 2.05 32.93 21.52
CA GLU A 148 0.92 33.85 21.53
C GLU A 148 -0.07 33.53 22.66
N HIS A 149 -0.32 32.25 22.91
CA HIS A 149 -1.19 31.83 24.00
C HIS A 149 -0.60 32.18 25.38
N LEU A 150 0.71 32.02 25.56
CA LEU A 150 1.39 32.43 26.79
C LEU A 150 1.31 33.96 26.98
N HIS A 151 1.58 34.74 25.94
CA HIS A 151 1.46 36.20 25.98
C HIS A 151 0.03 36.65 26.31
N LEU A 152 -0.98 35.99 25.73
CA LEU A 152 -2.38 36.26 26.01
C LEU A 152 -2.73 35.92 27.47
N ALA A 153 -2.30 34.76 27.96
CA ALA A 153 -2.54 34.33 29.34
C ALA A 153 -1.93 35.30 30.36
N VAL A 154 -0.69 35.75 30.13
CA VAL A 154 -0.03 36.75 30.99
C VAL A 154 -0.77 38.08 30.94
N SER A 155 -1.18 38.53 29.74
CA SER A 155 -1.90 39.79 29.56
C SER A 155 -3.26 39.78 30.27
N VAL A 156 -4.02 38.68 30.15
CA VAL A 156 -5.31 38.51 30.82
C VAL A 156 -5.15 38.44 32.34
N SER A 157 -4.11 37.74 32.82
CA SER A 157 -3.79 37.70 34.25
C SER A 157 -3.47 39.09 34.80
N TYR A 158 -2.66 39.87 34.08
CA TYR A 158 -2.33 41.25 34.46
C TYR A 158 -3.57 42.15 34.50
N VAL A 159 -4.42 42.12 33.46
CA VAL A 159 -5.67 42.89 33.43
C VAL A 159 -6.60 42.47 34.56
N SER A 160 -6.72 41.17 34.83
CA SER A 160 -7.52 40.65 35.94
C SER A 160 -7.02 41.18 37.28
N GLY A 161 -5.71 41.18 37.52
CA GLY A 161 -5.10 41.76 38.72
C GLY A 161 -5.34 43.26 38.84
N LEU A 162 -5.29 44.00 37.73
CA LEU A 162 -5.57 45.44 37.69
C LEU A 162 -7.04 45.74 38.02
N LEU A 163 -7.97 44.92 37.54
CA LEU A 163 -9.41 45.06 37.84
C LEU A 163 -9.76 44.70 39.29
N GLN A 164 -8.96 43.86 39.95
CA GLN A 164 -9.09 43.55 41.38
C GLN A 164 -8.58 44.67 42.29
N ASN A 165 -7.81 45.63 41.77
CA ASN A 165 -7.35 46.78 42.55
C ASN A 165 -8.51 47.78 42.75
N THR A 166 -8.97 47.92 43.99
CA THR A 166 -10.13 48.76 44.36
C THR A 166 -10.00 50.22 43.92
N SER A 167 -8.79 50.80 43.97
CA SER A 167 -8.55 52.20 43.56
C SER A 167 -8.68 52.36 42.04
N VAL A 168 -8.11 51.43 41.28
CA VAL A 168 -8.18 51.44 39.81
C VAL A 168 -9.58 51.14 39.31
N HIS A 169 -10.25 50.16 39.92
CA HIS A 169 -11.63 49.81 39.63
C HIS A 169 -12.57 51.01 39.85
N ASN A 170 -12.50 51.65 41.03
CA ASN A 170 -13.32 52.82 41.34
C ASN A 170 -13.06 54.01 40.40
N TRP A 171 -11.82 54.21 39.98
CA TRP A 171 -11.47 55.23 38.98
C TRP A 171 -12.07 54.92 37.60
N LEU A 172 -11.93 53.68 37.12
CA LEU A 172 -12.51 53.22 35.85
C LEU A 172 -14.04 53.31 35.85
N THR A 173 -14.70 52.96 36.94
CA THR A 173 -16.16 53.06 37.08
C THR A 173 -16.66 54.50 36.92
N ARG A 174 -15.89 55.48 37.38
CA ARG A 174 -16.26 56.90 37.30
C ARG A 174 -15.90 57.56 35.97
N MET A 175 -14.71 57.24 35.43
CA MET A 175 -14.15 57.95 34.27
C MET A 175 -14.36 57.22 32.95
N ALA A 176 -14.48 55.89 32.95
CA ALA A 176 -14.45 55.05 31.75
C ALA A 176 -15.28 53.75 31.91
N PRO A 177 -16.59 53.82 32.22
CA PRO A 177 -17.42 52.66 32.52
C PRO A 177 -17.59 51.70 31.34
N ARG A 178 -17.58 52.21 30.09
CA ARG A 178 -17.65 51.37 28.88
C ARG A 178 -16.38 50.52 28.74
N GLN A 179 -15.21 51.10 28.99
CA GLN A 179 -13.93 50.41 28.94
C GLN A 179 -13.84 49.35 30.05
N LEU A 180 -14.37 49.66 31.24
CA LEU A 180 -14.47 48.69 32.33
C LEU A 180 -15.33 47.46 31.96
N ALA A 181 -16.47 47.67 31.30
CA ALA A 181 -17.32 46.59 30.82
C ALA A 181 -16.59 45.71 29.78
N ASN A 182 -15.92 46.34 28.81
CA ASN A 182 -15.16 45.63 27.77
C ASN A 182 -14.01 44.80 28.38
N LEU A 183 -13.30 45.32 29.38
CA LEU A 183 -12.20 44.59 30.02
C LEU A 183 -12.70 43.36 30.79
N HIS A 184 -13.84 43.47 31.50
CA HIS A 184 -14.45 42.30 32.16
C HIS A 184 -14.92 41.25 31.15
N GLU A 185 -15.51 41.67 30.03
CA GLU A 185 -15.94 40.78 28.96
C GLU A 185 -14.75 40.01 28.36
N VAL A 186 -13.66 40.71 28.03
CA VAL A 186 -12.45 40.09 27.48
C VAL A 186 -11.84 39.08 28.46
N VAL A 187 -11.76 39.41 29.75
CA VAL A 187 -11.25 38.48 30.78
C VAL A 187 -12.16 37.25 30.90
N ALA A 188 -13.49 37.43 30.87
CA ALA A 188 -14.45 36.34 30.97
C ALA A 188 -14.39 35.39 29.75
N VAL A 189 -14.30 35.93 28.54
CA VAL A 189 -14.25 35.15 27.29
C VAL A 189 -12.94 34.36 27.19
N VAL A 190 -11.81 34.95 27.57
CA VAL A 190 -10.50 34.30 27.44
C VAL A 190 -10.23 33.33 28.61
N GLY A 191 -10.73 33.63 29.82
CA GLY A 191 -10.55 32.77 31.00
C GLY A 191 -11.35 31.46 31.00
N GLN A 192 -12.35 31.32 30.11
CA GLN A 192 -13.21 30.13 30.03
C GLN A 192 -12.76 29.09 29.00
N ARG A 193 -11.77 29.36 28.15
CA ARG A 193 -11.28 28.35 27.19
C ARG A 193 -10.49 27.26 27.93
N PRO A 194 -10.97 26.00 27.99
CA PRO A 194 -10.21 24.92 28.59
C PRO A 194 -8.95 24.64 27.77
N ARG A 195 -7.90 24.25 28.50
CA ARG A 195 -6.62 23.75 27.96
C ARG A 195 -6.82 22.57 27.02
#